data_AF-A0ABD5U5N1-F1
#
_entry.id   AF-A0ABD5U5N1-F1
#
_cell.length_a   1.000
_cell.length_b   1.000
_cell.length_c   1.000
_cell.angle_alpha   90.00
_cell.angle_beta   90.00
_cell.angle_gamma   90.00
#
_symmetry.space_group_name_H-M   'P 1'
#
loop_
_entity.id
_entity.type
_entity.pdbx_description
1 polymer ?
#
loop_
_entity_poly.entity_id
_entity_poly.type
_entity_poly.pdbx_seq_one_letter_code
_entity_poly.pdbx_strand_id
1 'polypeptide(L)' 'MNDDEDDLELPRDGIAPDPDRIALMECFTCGTIFPRHDVKSVEKGTLRCPACDAENVWNVD' A
#
# COMPACT_ATOMS: atom_id res chain seq x y z
N MET A 1 -5.47 33.76 35.03
CA MET A 1 -4.84 32.46 35.29
C MET A 1 -5.59 31.48 34.40
N ASN A 2 -5.29 31.59 33.10
CA ASN A 2 -4.76 30.56 32.18
C ASN A 2 -5.87 29.60 31.72
N ASP A 3 -6.47 30.01 30.60
CA ASP A 3 -7.41 29.31 29.74
C ASP A 3 -6.95 27.89 29.40
N ASP A 4 -7.92 26.97 29.48
CA ASP A 4 -8.00 25.69 28.82
C ASP A 4 -7.72 25.81 27.31
N GLU A 5 -6.57 25.35 26.80
CA GLU A 5 -6.32 25.21 25.35
C GLU A 5 -5.32 24.05 25.07
N ASP A 6 -5.59 22.86 25.59
CA ASP A 6 -4.85 21.63 25.26
C ASP A 6 -5.76 20.60 24.54
N ASP A 7 -6.67 21.09 23.70
CA ASP A 7 -7.26 20.28 22.62
C ASP A 7 -6.23 20.21 21.49
N LEU A 8 -5.19 19.40 21.69
CA LEU A 8 -4.19 19.09 20.66
C LEU A 8 -4.90 18.36 19.52
N GLU A 9 -5.50 19.13 18.60
CA GLU A 9 -5.92 18.66 17.29
C GLU A 9 -4.68 18.06 16.61
N LEU A 10 -4.55 16.73 16.69
CA LEU A 10 -3.52 15.97 16.00
C LEU A 10 -3.51 16.47 14.55
N PRO A 11 -2.41 17.10 14.09
CA PRO A 11 -2.27 17.46 12.70
C PRO A 11 -2.51 16.19 11.91
N ARG A 12 -3.57 16.18 11.09
CA ARG A 12 -3.74 15.19 10.02
C ARG A 12 -2.71 15.51 8.95
N ASP A 13 -1.44 15.56 9.33
CA ASP A 13 -0.32 15.79 8.46
C ASP A 13 -0.37 14.67 7.43
N GLY A 14 -0.53 15.07 6.18
CA GLY A 14 -0.90 14.22 5.09
C GLY A 14 0.09 13.08 4.96
N ILE A 15 -0.33 11.88 5.39
CA ILE A 15 0.17 10.62 4.87
C ILE A 15 -0.36 10.53 3.44
N ALA A 16 0.10 11.42 2.58
CA ALA A 16 0.17 11.14 1.16
C ALA A 16 1.19 10.00 1.07
N PRO A 17 0.80 8.79 0.63
CA PRO A 17 1.79 7.77 0.35
C PRO A 17 2.78 8.38 -0.64
N ASP A 18 4.05 8.51 -0.25
CA ASP A 18 5.10 9.01 -1.13
C ASP A 18 5.01 8.24 -2.47
N PRO A 19 4.70 8.92 -3.60
CA PRO A 19 4.57 8.24 -4.89
C PRO A 19 5.91 7.72 -5.41
N ASP A 20 7.01 7.98 -4.71
CA ASP A 20 8.35 7.49 -5.02
C ASP A 20 8.67 6.18 -4.27
N ARG A 21 7.98 5.89 -3.15
CA ARG A 21 8.07 4.59 -2.45
C ARG A 21 7.00 3.63 -2.94
N ILE A 22 6.92 3.47 -4.25
CA ILE A 22 6.05 2.47 -4.84
C ILE A 22 6.66 1.10 -4.54
N ALA A 23 6.14 0.42 -3.51
CA ALA A 23 6.50 -0.96 -3.24
C ALA A 23 6.24 -1.79 -4.50
N LEU A 24 7.28 -2.41 -5.06
CA LEU A 24 7.15 -3.31 -6.19
C LEU A 24 6.78 -4.71 -5.69
N MET A 25 6.03 -5.43 -6.53
CA MET A 25 5.57 -6.78 -6.27
C MET A 25 5.94 -7.66 -7.47
N GLU A 26 6.42 -8.87 -7.22
CA GLU A 26 6.69 -9.86 -8.26
C GLU A 26 5.76 -11.07 -8.08
N CYS A 27 5.22 -11.59 -9.17
CA CYS A 27 4.47 -12.84 -9.17
C CYS A 27 5.40 -14.03 -9.43
N PHE A 28 5.44 -15.00 -8.51
CA PHE A 28 6.25 -16.20 -8.70
C PHE A 28 5.70 -17.15 -9.78
N THR A 29 4.41 -17.06 -10.10
CA THR A 29 3.78 -17.92 -11.11
C THR A 29 4.13 -17.51 -12.54
N CYS A 30 4.17 -16.20 -12.83
CA CYS A 30 4.39 -15.69 -14.19
C CYS A 30 5.64 -14.80 -14.32
N GLY A 31 6.30 -14.45 -13.21
CA GLY A 31 7.46 -13.56 -13.18
C GLY A 31 7.15 -12.08 -13.44
N THR A 32 5.88 -11.68 -13.44
CA THR A 32 5.52 -10.28 -13.69
C THR A 32 5.85 -9.43 -12.48
N ILE A 33 6.60 -8.34 -12.69
CA ILE A 33 6.86 -7.29 -11.70
C ILE A 33 5.89 -6.14 -11.94
N PHE A 34 5.22 -5.68 -10.90
CA PHE A 34 4.20 -4.64 -10.97
C PHE A 34 4.15 -3.86 -9.65
N PRO A 35 3.70 -2.60 -9.66
CA PRO A 35 3.61 -1.82 -8.44
C PRO A 35 2.50 -2.34 -7.53
N ARG A 36 2.65 -2.20 -6.21
CA ARG A 36 1.68 -2.68 -5.22
C ARG A 36 0.29 -2.08 -5.40
N HIS A 37 0.17 -0.88 -5.98
CA HIS A 37 -1.11 -0.26 -6.31
C HIS A 37 -1.83 -0.95 -7.48
N ASP A 38 -1.11 -1.65 -8.37
CA ASP A 38 -1.68 -2.45 -9.47
C ASP A 38 -2.11 -3.86 -9.04
N VAL A 39 -1.86 -4.26 -7.79
CA VAL A 39 -2.39 -5.51 -7.25
C VAL A 39 -3.91 -5.50 -7.33
N LYS A 40 -4.49 -6.54 -7.91
CA LYS A 40 -5.92 -6.80 -7.76
C LYS A 40 -6.18 -7.38 -6.37
N SER A 41 -6.89 -6.61 -5.54
CA SER A 41 -7.45 -7.10 -4.28
C SER A 41 -8.89 -7.53 -4.50
N VAL A 42 -9.12 -8.83 -4.69
CA VAL A 42 -10.47 -9.39 -4.86
C VAL A 42 -11.22 -9.43 -3.52
N GLU A 43 -10.48 -9.60 -2.42
CA GLU A 43 -10.99 -9.70 -1.06
C GLU A 43 -9.98 -9.06 -0.08
N LYS A 44 -10.45 -8.70 1.12
CA LYS A 44 -9.59 -8.06 2.14
C LYS A 44 -8.43 -9.00 2.51
N GLY A 45 -7.22 -8.62 2.13
CA GLY A 45 -5.99 -9.34 2.50
C GLY A 45 -5.42 -10.26 1.42
N THR A 46 -6.15 -10.51 0.33
CA THR A 46 -5.67 -11.39 -0.75
C THR A 46 -5.21 -10.54 -1.93
N LEU A 47 -3.92 -10.68 -2.27
CA LEU A 47 -3.26 -9.96 -3.35
C LEU A 47 -3.15 -10.90 -4.55
N ARG A 48 -3.67 -10.49 -5.72
CA ARG A 48 -3.57 -11.25 -6.96
C ARG A 48 -2.74 -10.53 -8.01
N CYS A 49 -1.96 -11.33 -8.75
CA CYS A 49 -1.20 -10.86 -9.90
C CYS A 49 -2.16 -10.31 -10.96
N PRO A 50 -1.98 -9.07 -11.43
CA PRO A 50 -2.85 -8.49 -12.46
C PRO A 50 -2.74 -9.20 -13.82
N ALA A 51 -1.63 -9.90 -14.09
CA ALA A 51 -1.36 -10.57 -15.36
C ALA A 51 -1.93 -12.00 -15.45
N CYS A 52 -1.81 -12.80 -14.39
CA CYS A 52 -2.22 -14.21 -14.39
C CYS A 52 -3.23 -14.59 -13.29
N ASP A 53 -3.65 -13.63 -12.47
CA ASP A 53 -4.58 -13.82 -11.34
C ASP A 53 -4.06 -14.75 -10.21
N ALA A 54 -2.77 -15.09 -10.22
CA ALA A 54 -2.16 -15.91 -9.18
C ALA A 54 -2.00 -15.16 -7.86
N GLU A 55 -2.14 -15.89 -6.76
CA GLU A 55 -2.10 -15.39 -5.38
C GLU A 55 -0.67 -15.33 -4.82
N ASN A 56 0.27 -16.01 -5.50
CA ASN A 56 1.68 -16.10 -5.11
C ASN A 56 2.46 -14.87 -5.59
N VAL A 57 2.19 -13.73 -4.93
CA VAL A 57 2.85 -12.44 -5.17
C VAL A 57 3.62 -12.00 -3.94
N TRP A 58 4.82 -11.46 -4.15
CA TRP A 58 5.81 -11.18 -3.12
C TRP A 58 6.28 -9.74 -3.29
N ASN A 59 6.66 -9.07 -2.21
CA ASN A 59 7.31 -7.76 -2.36
C ASN A 59 8.72 -7.94 -2.94
N VAL A 60 9.13 -6.97 -3.73
CA VAL A 60 10.52 -6.79 -4.17
C VAL A 60 10.93 -5.45 -3.60
N ASP A 61 11.66 -5.47 -2.48
CA ASP A 61 12.28 -4.29 -1.86
C ASP A 61 13.58 -3.93 -2.58
#